data_AF-A0A4Y9QIA9-F1
#
_entry.id   AF-A0A4Y9QIA9-F1
#
_cell.length_a   1.000
_cell.length_b   1.000
_cell.length_c   1.000
_cell.angle_alpha   90.00
_cell.angle_beta   90.00
_cell.angle_gamma   90.00
#
_symmetry.space_group_name_H-M   'P 1'
#
loop_
_entity.id
_entity.type
_entity.pdbx_description
1 polymer ?
#
loop_
_entity_poly.entity_id
_entity_poly.type
_entity_poly.pdbx_seq_one_letter_code
_entity_poly.pdbx_strand_id
1 'polypeptide(L)'
;MEKPNNPHFQNAAKELAGLIYGVSLDGVITRNEYAALKSWCGQYEHLCSYEPFQHLFARIKPIIDSGKISGEEIDEIDESIDLFLEEIGSNNTSHNPDQIFINGMFQGILSSGDINDQEVYKLKSFFELEGNEKIREEYSGLYELIKKVWSDGKVDDAEFRILKDYLTLLIKNHEA
;
A
#
# COMPACT_ATOMS: atom_id res chain seq x y z
N MET A 1 12.67 25.71 -9.08
CA MET A 1 12.14 24.44 -9.61
C MET A 1 12.81 23.33 -8.84
N GLU A 2 12.06 22.62 -8.00
CA GLU A 2 12.55 21.38 -7.41
C GLU A 2 12.89 20.40 -8.53
N LYS A 3 13.97 19.64 -8.33
CA LYS A 3 14.48 18.74 -9.37
C LYS A 3 13.46 17.63 -9.63
N PRO A 4 13.33 17.16 -10.88
CA PRO A 4 12.43 16.06 -11.27
C PRO A 4 12.68 14.74 -10.51
N ASN A 5 13.86 14.58 -9.89
CA ASN A 5 14.24 13.39 -9.12
C ASN A 5 14.29 13.63 -7.59
N ASN A 6 13.42 14.48 -7.05
CA ASN A 6 13.31 14.55 -5.59
C ASN A 6 12.66 13.25 -5.07
N PRO A 7 13.38 12.43 -4.26
CA PRO A 7 12.88 11.14 -3.80
C PRO A 7 11.59 11.26 -2.99
N HIS A 8 11.30 12.43 -2.40
CA HIS A 8 10.09 12.62 -1.61
C HIS A 8 8.80 12.43 -2.43
N PHE A 9 8.75 12.90 -3.68
CA PHE A 9 7.54 12.73 -4.50
C PHE A 9 7.36 11.29 -4.97
N GLN A 10 8.48 10.65 -5.35
CA GLN A 10 8.48 9.23 -5.69
C GLN A 10 7.99 8.42 -4.50
N ASN A 11 8.63 8.56 -3.35
CA ASN A 11 8.29 7.81 -2.14
C ASN A 11 6.83 7.99 -1.73
N ALA A 12 6.30 9.21 -1.78
CA ALA A 12 4.89 9.46 -1.48
C ALA A 12 3.96 8.68 -2.44
N ALA A 13 4.25 8.70 -3.74
CA ALA A 13 3.46 7.94 -4.73
C ALA A 13 3.58 6.42 -4.55
N LYS A 14 4.77 5.91 -4.22
CA LYS A 14 4.97 4.48 -3.92
C LYS A 14 4.23 4.05 -2.67
N GLU A 15 4.26 4.89 -1.63
CA GLU A 15 3.52 4.67 -0.39
C GLU A 15 2.01 4.64 -0.65
N LEU A 16 1.49 5.57 -1.47
CA LEU A 16 0.09 5.56 -1.88
C LEU A 16 -0.28 4.30 -2.66
N ALA A 17 0.54 3.89 -3.63
CA ALA A 17 0.30 2.67 -4.40
C ALA A 17 0.24 1.44 -3.49
N GLY A 18 1.16 1.35 -2.54
CA GLY A 18 1.14 0.31 -1.52
C GLY A 18 -0.16 0.37 -0.71
N LEU A 19 -0.50 1.55 -0.18
CA LEU A 19 -1.70 1.77 0.63
C LEU A 19 -2.98 1.33 -0.12
N ILE A 20 -3.13 1.74 -1.38
CA ILE A 20 -4.24 1.37 -2.26
C ILE A 20 -4.28 -0.13 -2.51
N TYR A 21 -3.13 -0.76 -2.78
CA TYR A 21 -3.04 -2.20 -2.93
C TYR A 21 -3.48 -2.95 -1.67
N GLY A 22 -3.06 -2.46 -0.48
CA GLY A 22 -3.43 -3.04 0.80
C GLY A 22 -4.93 -2.99 1.07
N VAL A 23 -5.55 -1.82 0.94
CA VAL A 23 -7.00 -1.63 1.22
C VAL A 23 -7.94 -2.23 0.17
N SER A 24 -7.39 -2.68 -0.97
CA SER A 24 -8.16 -3.34 -2.03
C SER A 24 -8.05 -4.87 -1.99
N LEU A 25 -7.31 -5.44 -1.04
CA LEU A 25 -7.07 -6.88 -0.98
C LEU A 25 -8.33 -7.71 -0.74
N ASP A 26 -9.39 -7.22 -0.15
CA ASP A 26 -10.68 -7.93 -0.08
C ASP A 26 -11.76 -7.33 -0.99
N GLY A 27 -11.44 -6.22 -1.67
CA GLY A 27 -12.35 -5.47 -2.53
C GLY A 27 -13.40 -4.65 -1.79
N VAL A 28 -13.27 -4.48 -0.46
CA VAL A 28 -14.23 -3.75 0.38
C VAL A 28 -13.51 -2.72 1.25
N ILE A 29 -13.55 -1.46 0.84
CA ILE A 29 -12.94 -0.39 1.61
C ILE A 29 -13.83 -0.01 2.80
N THR A 30 -13.33 -0.31 3.98
CA THR A 30 -13.92 0.05 5.27
C THR A 30 -13.75 1.54 5.59
N ARG A 31 -14.45 2.01 6.63
CA ARG A 31 -14.33 3.40 7.09
C ARG A 31 -12.93 3.75 7.59
N ASN A 32 -12.22 2.80 8.18
CA ASN A 32 -10.89 3.06 8.74
C ASN A 32 -9.83 3.10 7.64
N GLU A 33 -9.93 2.23 6.63
CA GLU A 33 -9.08 2.28 5.43
C GLU A 33 -9.27 3.59 4.65
N TYR A 34 -10.53 3.99 4.51
CA TYR A 34 -10.85 5.30 3.94
C TYR A 34 -10.26 6.46 4.76
N ALA A 35 -10.25 6.36 6.10
CA ALA A 35 -9.60 7.36 6.94
C ALA A 35 -8.07 7.37 6.76
N ALA A 36 -7.43 6.22 6.52
CA ALA A 36 -6.01 6.14 6.19
C ALA A 36 -5.69 6.82 4.86
N LEU A 37 -6.49 6.59 3.81
CA LEU A 37 -6.36 7.29 2.52
C LEU A 37 -6.50 8.80 2.67
N LYS A 38 -7.48 9.26 3.46
CA LYS A 38 -7.61 10.69 3.80
C LYS A 38 -6.43 11.24 4.57
N SER A 39 -5.89 10.46 5.50
CA SER A 39 -4.71 10.85 6.27
C SER A 39 -3.50 11.02 5.35
N TRP A 40 -3.30 10.12 4.40
CA TRP A 40 -2.25 10.25 3.38
C TRP A 40 -2.41 11.56 2.59
N CYS A 41 -3.63 11.89 2.13
CA CYS A 41 -3.86 13.16 1.44
C CYS A 41 -3.47 14.37 2.29
N GLY A 42 -3.84 14.39 3.58
CA GLY A 42 -3.49 15.48 4.49
C GLY A 42 -1.99 15.57 4.78
N GLN A 43 -1.31 14.43 4.88
CA GLN A 43 0.14 14.36 5.12
C GLN A 43 0.94 14.91 3.93
N TYR A 44 0.54 14.58 2.71
CA TYR A 44 1.31 14.91 1.50
C TYR A 44 0.78 16.11 0.70
N GLU A 45 -0.27 16.79 1.16
CA GLU A 45 -0.81 17.99 0.51
C GLU A 45 0.27 19.07 0.28
N HIS A 46 1.24 19.18 1.20
CA HIS A 46 2.35 20.12 1.08
C HIS A 46 3.24 19.91 -0.16
N LEU A 47 3.24 18.72 -0.75
CA LEU A 47 3.98 18.40 -1.98
C LEU A 47 3.30 18.96 -3.25
N CYS A 48 2.07 19.47 -3.16
CA CYS A 48 1.35 20.07 -4.28
C CYS A 48 1.97 21.38 -4.80
N SER A 49 3.05 21.88 -4.19
CA SER A 49 3.87 22.94 -4.80
C SER A 49 4.60 22.47 -6.08
N TYR A 50 4.75 21.16 -6.27
CA TYR A 50 5.27 20.56 -7.49
C TYR A 50 4.12 20.15 -8.41
N GLU A 51 4.13 20.67 -9.63
CA GLU A 51 2.98 20.60 -10.54
C GLU A 51 2.58 19.18 -10.96
N PRO A 52 3.51 18.26 -11.28
CA PRO A 52 3.15 16.85 -11.51
C PRO A 52 2.48 16.18 -10.31
N PHE A 53 2.96 16.47 -9.09
CA PHE A 53 2.33 15.95 -7.88
C PHE A 53 0.95 16.59 -7.64
N GLN A 54 0.80 17.88 -7.95
CA GLN A 54 -0.50 18.56 -7.92
C GLN A 54 -1.51 17.89 -8.86
N HIS A 55 -1.06 17.45 -10.05
CA HIS A 55 -1.92 16.72 -10.99
C HIS A 55 -2.38 15.37 -10.44
N LEU A 56 -1.47 14.57 -9.86
CA LEU A 56 -1.83 13.34 -9.16
C LEU A 56 -2.87 13.63 -8.08
N PHE A 57 -2.58 14.59 -7.21
CA PHE A 57 -3.44 14.96 -6.09
C PHE A 57 -4.83 15.41 -6.54
N ALA A 58 -4.92 16.20 -7.62
CA ALA A 58 -6.17 16.68 -8.17
C ALA A 58 -7.08 15.57 -8.71
N ARG A 59 -6.50 14.41 -9.11
CA ARG A 59 -7.26 13.24 -9.57
C ARG A 59 -7.73 12.36 -8.42
N ILE A 60 -6.83 12.05 -7.48
CA ILE A 60 -7.13 11.10 -6.39
C ILE A 60 -7.96 11.73 -5.28
N LYS A 61 -7.76 13.03 -4.98
CA LYS A 61 -8.41 13.67 -3.83
C LYS A 61 -9.94 13.69 -3.95
N PRO A 62 -10.55 14.00 -5.11
CA PRO A 62 -12.01 13.92 -5.27
C PRO A 62 -12.58 12.52 -5.04
N ILE A 63 -11.90 11.48 -5.53
CA ILE A 63 -12.27 10.08 -5.32
C ILE A 63 -12.23 9.76 -3.82
N ILE A 64 -11.11 10.09 -3.17
CA ILE A 64 -10.93 9.90 -1.73
C ILE A 64 -11.91 10.78 -0.94
N ASP A 65 -12.39 11.93 -1.41
CA ASP A 65 -13.33 12.78 -0.68
C ASP A 65 -14.81 12.40 -0.89
N SER A 66 -15.14 11.57 -1.89
CA SER A 66 -16.51 11.20 -2.27
C SER A 66 -17.27 10.43 -1.17
N GLY A 67 -16.55 9.77 -0.27
CA GLY A 67 -17.10 9.02 0.86
C GLY A 67 -17.23 7.51 0.64
N LYS A 68 -16.98 7.03 -0.58
CA LYS A 68 -16.94 5.60 -0.96
C LYS A 68 -16.00 5.45 -2.14
N ILE A 69 -15.24 4.36 -2.16
CA ILE A 69 -14.36 4.05 -3.28
C ILE A 69 -14.78 2.68 -3.82
N SER A 70 -15.11 2.65 -5.11
CA SER A 70 -15.43 1.47 -5.89
C SER A 70 -14.18 0.82 -6.47
N GLY A 71 -14.30 -0.39 -7.01
CA GLY A 71 -13.18 -1.04 -7.71
C GLY A 71 -12.69 -0.23 -8.91
N GLU A 72 -13.60 0.37 -9.68
CA GLU A 72 -13.25 1.25 -10.81
C GLU A 72 -12.46 2.48 -10.32
N GLU A 73 -12.86 3.08 -9.20
CA GLU A 73 -12.13 4.19 -8.59
C GLU A 73 -10.76 3.81 -8.02
N ILE A 74 -10.56 2.54 -7.63
CA ILE A 74 -9.23 2.03 -7.25
C ILE A 74 -8.34 1.94 -8.48
N ASP A 75 -8.86 1.39 -9.58
CA ASP A 75 -8.12 1.33 -10.85
C ASP A 75 -7.76 2.75 -11.35
N GLU A 76 -8.67 3.73 -11.23
CA GLU A 76 -8.39 5.14 -11.57
C GLU A 76 -7.28 5.77 -10.72
N ILE A 77 -7.20 5.41 -9.43
CA ILE A 77 -6.13 5.88 -8.54
C ILE A 77 -4.80 5.25 -8.96
N ASP A 78 -4.76 3.93 -9.20
CA ASP A 78 -3.57 3.22 -9.64
C ASP A 78 -3.04 3.77 -10.97
N GLU A 79 -3.92 3.97 -11.96
CA GLU A 79 -3.56 4.60 -13.23
C GLU A 79 -3.00 6.03 -13.04
N SER A 80 -3.58 6.80 -12.11
CA SER A 80 -3.11 8.15 -11.82
C SER A 80 -1.71 8.15 -11.19
N ILE A 81 -1.40 7.18 -10.32
CA ILE A 81 -0.07 7.00 -9.74
C ILE A 81 0.94 6.61 -10.81
N ASP A 82 0.58 5.70 -11.70
CA ASP A 82 1.45 5.24 -12.78
C ASP A 82 1.81 6.37 -13.75
N LEU A 83 0.82 7.17 -14.15
CA LEU A 83 1.04 8.35 -14.99
C LEU A 83 1.97 9.36 -14.31
N PHE A 84 1.81 9.57 -13.00
CA PHE A 84 2.67 10.46 -12.24
C PHE A 84 4.12 9.94 -12.16
N LEU A 85 4.30 8.65 -11.86
CA LEU A 85 5.62 8.03 -11.80
C LEU A 85 6.31 8.09 -13.16
N GLU A 86 5.59 7.85 -14.25
CA GLU A 86 6.11 7.99 -15.61
C GLU A 86 6.52 9.45 -15.92
N GLU A 87 5.68 10.43 -15.56
CA GLU A 87 5.94 11.85 -15.79
C GLU A 87 7.25 12.33 -15.13
N ILE A 88 7.59 11.78 -13.96
CA ILE A 88 8.83 12.11 -13.25
C ILE A 88 10.00 11.17 -13.57
N GLY A 89 9.84 10.25 -14.52
CA GLY A 89 10.90 9.32 -14.95
C GLY A 89 11.23 8.22 -13.93
N SER A 90 10.24 7.81 -13.14
CA SER A 90 10.33 6.68 -12.19
C SER A 90 9.65 5.43 -12.77
N ASN A 91 10.03 4.26 -12.27
CA ASN A 91 9.39 2.99 -12.63
C ASN A 91 8.06 2.82 -11.88
N ASN A 92 7.09 2.17 -12.53
CA ASN A 92 5.84 1.71 -11.93
C ASN A 92 6.11 0.73 -10.78
N THR A 93 5.45 0.96 -9.64
CA THR A 93 5.64 0.18 -8.40
C THR A 93 4.79 -1.08 -8.31
N SER A 94 3.60 -1.10 -8.90
CA SER A 94 2.71 -2.27 -8.84
C SER A 94 3.32 -3.47 -9.59
N HIS A 95 4.20 -3.21 -10.57
CA HIS A 95 4.94 -4.22 -11.32
C HIS A 95 6.35 -4.50 -10.81
N ASN A 96 6.89 -3.66 -9.91
CA ASN A 96 8.22 -3.82 -9.29
C ASN A 96 8.17 -3.29 -7.85
N PRO A 97 7.53 -4.02 -6.92
CA PRO A 97 7.37 -3.55 -5.55
C PRO A 97 8.73 -3.40 -4.88
N ASP A 98 8.88 -2.28 -4.17
CA ASP A 98 10.01 -2.03 -3.27
C ASP A 98 9.53 -1.96 -1.82
N GLN A 99 10.47 -1.72 -0.90
CA GLN A 99 10.20 -1.66 0.53
C GLN A 99 9.17 -0.57 0.89
N ILE A 100 9.14 0.56 0.17
CA ILE A 100 8.22 1.66 0.43
C ILE A 100 6.80 1.25 0.04
N PHE A 101 6.65 0.64 -1.13
CA PHE A 101 5.37 0.06 -1.56
C PHE A 101 4.89 -1.00 -0.57
N ILE A 102 5.74 -1.94 -0.16
CA ILE A 102 5.35 -3.01 0.76
C ILE A 102 4.93 -2.47 2.13
N ASN A 103 5.62 -1.44 2.64
CA ASN A 103 5.20 -0.76 3.87
C ASN A 103 3.83 -0.09 3.72
N GLY A 104 3.59 0.61 2.60
CA GLY A 104 2.28 1.17 2.30
C GLY A 104 1.19 0.09 2.27
N MET A 105 1.48 -1.06 1.65
CA MET A 105 0.58 -2.21 1.63
C MET A 105 0.25 -2.71 3.04
N PHE A 106 1.25 -2.84 3.92
CA PHE A 106 0.99 -3.22 5.31
C PHE A 106 0.16 -2.17 6.06
N GLN A 107 0.42 -0.88 5.83
CA GLN A 107 -0.40 0.18 6.42
C GLN A 107 -1.85 0.08 5.96
N GLY A 108 -2.09 -0.23 4.68
CA GLY A 108 -3.43 -0.47 4.13
C GLY A 108 -4.12 -1.62 4.83
N ILE A 109 -3.50 -2.80 4.84
CA ILE A 109 -4.01 -4.00 5.52
C ILE A 109 -4.30 -3.75 7.01
N LEU A 110 -3.45 -2.98 7.70
CA LEU A 110 -3.61 -2.72 9.13
C LEU A 110 -4.61 -1.60 9.45
N SER A 111 -4.99 -0.80 8.45
CA SER A 111 -5.81 0.38 8.67
C SER A 111 -7.27 0.07 8.99
N SER A 112 -7.82 -1.03 8.46
CA SER A 112 -9.15 -1.56 8.81
C SER A 112 -9.26 -1.90 10.30
N GLY A 113 -8.15 -2.29 10.93
CA GLY A 113 -8.03 -2.68 12.34
C GLY A 113 -8.16 -4.18 12.59
N ASP A 114 -8.68 -4.92 11.60
CA ASP A 114 -8.87 -6.38 11.53
C ASP A 114 -8.30 -6.90 10.19
N ILE A 115 -7.65 -8.07 10.18
CA ILE A 115 -7.18 -8.71 8.94
C ILE A 115 -8.03 -9.94 8.72
N ASN A 116 -8.67 -10.05 7.56
CA ASN A 116 -9.54 -11.16 7.22
C ASN A 116 -8.83 -12.25 6.38
N ASP A 117 -9.52 -13.39 6.22
CA ASP A 117 -9.03 -14.53 5.45
C ASP A 117 -8.60 -14.17 4.02
N GLN A 118 -9.35 -13.27 3.35
CA GLN A 118 -9.04 -12.87 1.98
C GLN A 118 -7.78 -12.04 1.89
N GLU A 119 -7.57 -11.10 2.82
CA GLU A 119 -6.36 -10.29 2.90
C GLU A 119 -5.13 -11.16 3.15
N VAL A 120 -5.20 -12.12 4.08
CA VAL A 120 -4.09 -13.05 4.34
C VAL A 120 -3.81 -13.93 3.12
N TYR A 121 -4.85 -14.45 2.46
CA TYR A 121 -4.70 -15.24 1.25
C TYR A 121 -4.04 -14.44 0.11
N LYS A 122 -4.50 -13.20 -0.13
CA LYS A 122 -3.91 -12.36 -1.18
C LYS A 122 -2.49 -11.93 -0.82
N LEU A 123 -2.21 -11.62 0.44
CA LEU A 123 -0.86 -11.32 0.91
C LEU A 123 0.09 -12.51 0.75
N LYS A 124 -0.38 -13.73 1.06
CA LYS A 124 0.36 -14.97 0.76
C LYS A 124 0.67 -15.06 -0.72
N SER A 125 -0.34 -14.84 -1.57
CA SER A 125 -0.23 -14.97 -3.02
C SER A 125 0.73 -13.94 -3.61
N PHE A 126 0.73 -12.70 -3.08
CA PHE A 126 1.69 -11.65 -3.43
C PHE A 126 3.13 -12.13 -3.22
N PHE A 127 3.48 -12.61 -2.02
CA PHE A 127 4.84 -13.08 -1.73
C PHE A 127 5.22 -14.39 -2.44
N GLU A 128 4.25 -15.24 -2.75
CA GLU A 128 4.46 -16.49 -3.51
C GLU A 128 4.82 -16.21 -4.98
N LEU A 129 4.24 -15.16 -5.56
CA LEU A 129 4.48 -14.74 -6.95
C LEU A 129 5.65 -13.75 -7.08
N GLU A 130 6.18 -13.22 -5.96
CA GLU A 130 7.24 -12.23 -5.98
C GLU A 130 8.53 -12.78 -6.62
N GLY A 131 8.92 -12.17 -7.74
CA GLY A 131 10.09 -12.56 -8.53
C GLY A 131 11.41 -12.03 -7.96
N ASN A 132 11.38 -10.92 -7.22
CA ASN A 132 12.53 -10.22 -6.71
C ASN A 132 13.17 -10.96 -5.52
N GLU A 133 14.39 -11.48 -5.74
CA GLU A 133 15.14 -12.24 -4.75
C GLU A 133 15.39 -11.46 -3.45
N LYS A 134 15.74 -10.17 -3.56
CA LYS A 134 16.00 -9.33 -2.39
C LYS A 134 14.77 -9.19 -1.50
N ILE A 135 13.60 -8.97 -2.11
CA ILE A 135 12.32 -8.88 -1.39
C ILE A 135 11.99 -10.23 -0.75
N ARG A 136 12.14 -11.34 -1.48
CA ARG A 136 11.90 -12.68 -0.91
C ARG A 136 12.80 -12.98 0.29
N GLU A 137 14.08 -12.60 0.23
CA GLU A 137 15.02 -12.76 1.33
C GLU A 137 14.62 -11.91 2.55
N GLU A 138 14.38 -10.61 2.32
CA GLU A 138 14.04 -9.63 3.35
C GLU A 138 12.74 -10.01 4.09
N TYR A 139 11.72 -10.47 3.35
CA TYR A 139 10.41 -10.83 3.89
C TYR A 139 10.20 -12.35 4.07
N SER A 140 11.27 -13.15 3.99
CA SER A 140 11.18 -14.62 4.16
C SER A 140 10.52 -15.02 5.48
N GLY A 141 10.87 -14.35 6.58
CA GLY A 141 10.26 -14.59 7.90
C GLY A 141 8.76 -14.27 7.95
N LEU A 142 8.34 -13.19 7.29
CA LEU A 142 6.93 -12.85 7.14
C LEU A 142 6.19 -13.92 6.32
N TYR A 143 6.78 -14.35 5.21
CA TYR A 143 6.17 -15.35 4.34
C TYR A 143 5.96 -16.69 5.04
N GLU A 144 6.94 -17.15 5.84
CA GLU A 144 6.77 -18.36 6.66
C GLU A 144 5.66 -18.20 7.71
N LEU A 145 5.58 -17.02 8.34
CA LEU A 145 4.50 -16.72 9.28
C LEU A 145 3.13 -16.75 8.59
N ILE A 146 2.99 -16.12 7.43
CA ILE A 146 1.74 -16.10 6.65
C ILE A 146 1.33 -17.52 6.27
N LYS A 147 2.26 -18.37 5.80
CA LYS A 147 1.94 -19.78 5.47
C LYS A 147 1.45 -20.57 6.69
N LYS A 148 2.01 -20.28 7.86
CA LYS A 148 1.58 -20.91 9.12
C LYS A 148 0.16 -20.47 9.49
N VAL A 149 -0.09 -19.16 9.47
CA VAL A 149 -1.41 -18.58 9.74
C VAL A 149 -2.45 -19.10 8.75
N TRP A 150 -2.12 -19.22 7.46
CA TRP A 150 -3.05 -19.69 6.43
C TRP A 150 -3.18 -21.23 6.35
N SER A 151 -2.54 -21.98 7.24
CA SER A 151 -2.35 -23.43 7.04
C SER A 151 -3.64 -24.26 7.04
N ASP A 152 -4.68 -23.81 7.74
CA ASP A 152 -6.01 -24.44 7.78
C ASP A 152 -7.05 -23.75 6.88
N GLY A 153 -6.62 -22.70 6.14
CA GLY A 153 -7.45 -21.90 5.25
C GLY A 153 -8.35 -20.90 5.95
N LYS A 154 -8.10 -20.60 7.23
CA LYS A 154 -8.79 -19.59 8.02
C LYS A 154 -7.78 -18.81 8.87
N VAL A 155 -8.19 -17.66 9.37
CA VAL A 155 -7.39 -16.83 10.26
C VAL A 155 -8.20 -16.63 11.54
N ASP A 156 -7.72 -17.20 12.64
CA ASP A 156 -8.33 -17.00 13.96
C ASP A 156 -7.82 -15.73 14.67
N ASP A 157 -8.47 -15.34 15.77
CA ASP A 157 -8.11 -14.15 16.55
C ASP A 157 -6.66 -14.15 17.07
N ALA A 158 -6.09 -15.33 17.36
CA ALA A 158 -4.74 -15.46 17.87
C ALA A 158 -3.73 -15.30 16.74
N GLU A 159 -3.98 -15.93 15.60
CA GLU A 159 -3.20 -15.82 14.38
C GLU A 159 -3.20 -14.39 13.84
N PHE A 160 -4.38 -13.76 13.82
CA PHE A 160 -4.56 -12.35 13.49
C PHE A 160 -3.65 -11.46 14.33
N ARG A 161 -3.65 -11.62 15.66
CA ARG A 161 -2.81 -10.81 16.57
C ARG A 161 -1.33 -10.99 16.29
N ILE A 162 -0.88 -12.23 16.06
CA ILE A 162 0.52 -12.52 15.77
C ILE A 162 0.93 -11.84 14.45
N LEU A 163 0.11 -11.95 13.41
CA LEU A 163 0.40 -11.33 12.12
C LEU A 163 0.42 -9.80 12.23
N LYS A 164 -0.56 -9.22 12.92
CA LYS A 164 -0.66 -7.78 13.17
C LYS A 164 0.56 -7.23 13.91
N ASP A 165 0.99 -7.90 14.98
CA ASP A 165 2.17 -7.49 15.75
C ASP A 165 3.44 -7.54 14.89
N TYR A 166 3.58 -8.58 14.06
CA TYR A 166 4.73 -8.74 13.17
C TYR A 166 4.76 -7.68 12.06
N LEU A 167 3.63 -7.42 11.39
CA LEU A 167 3.54 -6.36 10.39
C LEU A 167 3.82 -4.97 11.00
N THR A 168 3.30 -4.72 12.20
CA THR A 168 3.57 -3.47 12.94
C THR A 168 5.05 -3.30 13.27
N LEU A 169 5.73 -4.41 13.64
CA LEU A 169 7.18 -4.39 13.90
C LEU A 169 7.97 -4.08 12.63
N LEU A 170 7.60 -4.65 11.48
CA LEU A 170 8.24 -4.38 10.19
C LEU A 170 8.13 -2.91 9.80
N ILE A 171 6.93 -2.33 9.88
CA ILE A 171 6.71 -0.90 9.59
C ILE A 171 7.65 -0.03 10.44
N LYS A 172 7.69 -0.26 11.76
CA LYS A 172 8.54 0.51 12.68
C LYS A 172 10.03 0.36 12.39
N ASN A 173 10.48 -0.83 11.98
CA ASN A 173 11.89 -1.06 11.67
C ASN A 173 12.31 -0.40 10.36
N HIS A 174 11.37 -0.14 9.45
CA HIS A 174 11.66 0.51 8.16
C HIS A 174 11.48 2.04 8.22
N GLU A 175 10.81 2.56 9.24
CA GLU A 175 10.72 4.01 9.54
C GLU A 175 11.91 4.54 10.36
N ALA A 176 12.71 3.65 10.96
CA ALA A 176 13.85 3.95 11.84
C ALA A 176 15.19 4.04 11.11
#